data_AF-A0A2H0AUX5-F1
#
_entry.id   AF-A0A2H0AUX5-F1
#
_cell.length_a   1.000
_cell.length_b   1.000
_cell.length_c   1.000
_cell.angle_alpha   90.00
_cell.angle_beta   90.00
_cell.angle_gamma   90.00
#
_symmetry.space_group_name_H-M   'P 1'
#
loop_
_entity.id
_entity.type
_entity.pdbx_description
1 polymer ?
#
loop_
_entity_poly.entity_id
_entity_poly.type
_entity_poly.pdbx_seq_one_letter_code
_entity_poly.pdbx_strand_id
1 'polypeptide(L)' 'MQHSDILKRLKSLSNPKATEGMAKYGITPESTYGVSIPNLRICFEVKAEEKALIGVFGEEYESYRASTGVFFPRVFKRMS' A
#
# COMPACT_ATOMS: atom_id res chain seq x y z
N MET A 1 0.88 -0.33 -13.70
CA MET A 1 0.19 -0.62 -12.43
C MET A 1 -1.26 -0.87 -12.75
N GLN A 2 -1.83 -1.99 -12.33
CA GLN A 2 -3.27 -2.23 -12.49
C GLN A 2 -4.00 -1.70 -11.26
N HIS A 3 -5.14 -1.04 -11.47
CA HIS A 3 -5.95 -0.43 -10.40
C HIS A 3 -6.37 -1.48 -9.35
N SER A 4 -6.43 -2.75 -9.74
CA SER A 4 -6.71 -3.91 -8.89
C SER A 4 -5.81 -4.02 -7.65
N ASP A 5 -4.53 -3.71 -7.77
CA ASP A 5 -3.57 -3.92 -6.66
C ASP A 5 -3.71 -2.83 -5.59
N ILE A 6 -4.09 -1.63 -5.99
CA ILE A 6 -4.45 -0.55 -5.06
C ILE A 6 -5.71 -0.94 -4.30
N LEU A 7 -6.75 -1.41 -5.02
CA LEU A 7 -8.02 -1.79 -4.41
C LEU A 7 -7.86 -2.96 -3.42
N LYS A 8 -7.04 -3.98 -3.74
CA LYS A 8 -6.74 -5.07 -2.80
C LYS A 8 -6.08 -4.56 -1.51
N ARG A 9 -5.12 -3.63 -1.63
CA ARG A 9 -4.40 -3.08 -0.47
C ARG A 9 -5.31 -2.18 0.38
N LEU A 10 -6.12 -1.34 -0.25
CA LEU A 10 -7.12 -0.52 0.46
C LEU A 10 -8.13 -1.41 1.21
N LYS A 11 -8.60 -2.49 0.59
CA LYS A 11 -9.45 -3.48 1.27
C LYS A 11 -8.75 -4.13 2.47
N SER A 12 -7.47 -4.49 2.38
CA SER A 12 -6.73 -5.10 3.51
C SER A 12 -6.50 -4.14 4.69
N LEU A 13 -6.52 -2.83 4.43
CA LEU A 13 -6.33 -1.79 5.46
C LEU A 13 -7.65 -1.23 5.98
N SER A 14 -8.77 -1.75 5.46
CA SER A 14 -10.10 -1.33 5.86
C SER A 14 -10.39 -1.68 7.31
N ASN A 15 -10.91 -0.70 8.05
CA ASN A 15 -11.40 -0.90 9.40
C ASN A 15 -12.93 -0.84 9.42
N PRO A 16 -13.63 -1.93 9.81
CA PRO A 16 -15.09 -1.95 9.86
C PRO A 16 -15.66 -0.88 10.81
N LYS A 17 -14.99 -0.61 11.93
CA LYS A 17 -15.42 0.47 12.87
C LYS A 17 -15.33 1.86 12.25
N ALA A 18 -14.35 2.09 11.38
CA ALA A 18 -14.25 3.35 10.65
C ALA A 18 -15.37 3.49 9.61
N THR A 19 -15.72 2.38 8.96
CA THR A 19 -16.83 2.32 7.99
C THR A 19 -18.19 2.55 8.67
N GLU A 20 -18.41 1.98 9.85
CA GLU A 20 -19.58 2.25 10.70
C GLU A 20 -19.65 3.71 11.16
N GLY A 21 -18.50 4.29 11.53
CA GLY A 21 -18.39 5.72 11.84
C GLY A 21 -18.81 6.60 10.67
N MET A 22 -18.38 6.26 9.45
CA MET A 22 -18.75 6.96 8.22
C MET A 22 -20.26 6.88 7.91
N ALA A 23 -20.89 5.73 8.18
CA ALA A 23 -22.33 5.56 8.04
C ALA A 23 -23.14 6.55 8.91
N LYS A 24 -22.65 6.91 10.10
CA LYS A 24 -23.27 7.91 10.98
C LYS A 24 -23.29 9.32 10.37
N TYR A 25 -22.40 9.59 9.40
CA TYR A 25 -22.35 10.85 8.65
C TYR A 25 -23.04 10.75 7.28
N GLY A 26 -23.84 9.70 7.03
CA GLY A 26 -24.59 9.51 5.79
C GLY A 26 -23.76 8.98 4.62
N ILE A 27 -22.51 8.53 4.86
CA ILE A 27 -21.68 7.92 3.83
C ILE A 27 -22.05 6.44 3.73
N THR A 28 -22.51 6.00 2.55
CA THR A 28 -22.90 4.61 2.31
C THR A 28 -21.70 3.66 2.39
N PRO A 29 -21.78 2.58 3.20
CA PRO A 29 -20.69 1.62 3.38
C PRO A 29 -20.29 0.84 2.12
N GLU A 30 -21.20 0.72 1.15
CA GLU A 30 -21.08 -0.22 0.01
C GLU A 30 -19.85 0.01 -0.88
N SER A 31 -19.32 1.23 -0.94
CA SER A 31 -18.14 1.59 -1.74
C SER A 31 -17.03 2.25 -0.90
N THR A 32 -17.03 2.04 0.41
CA THR A 32 -16.12 2.74 1.33
C THR A 32 -15.13 1.77 1.95
N TYR A 33 -13.83 2.07 1.84
CA TYR A 33 -12.75 1.24 2.37
C TYR A 33 -12.35 1.59 3.81
N GLY A 34 -12.98 2.56 4.48
CA GLY A 34 -12.77 2.82 5.91
C GLY A 34 -11.30 2.95 6.34
N VAL A 35 -10.45 3.55 5.49
CA VAL A 35 -9.00 3.67 5.73
C VAL A 35 -8.68 5.04 6.35
N SER A 36 -7.86 5.07 7.38
CA SER A 36 -7.40 6.31 8.00
C SER A 36 -6.44 7.09 7.08
N ILE A 37 -6.45 8.43 7.17
CA ILE A 37 -5.53 9.30 6.41
C ILE A 37 -4.04 8.92 6.64
N PRO A 38 -3.58 8.63 7.87
CA PRO A 38 -2.21 8.18 8.09
C PRO A 38 -1.86 6.89 7.32
N ASN A 39 -2.76 5.89 7.34
CA ASN A 39 -2.54 4.63 6.63
C ASN A 39 -2.54 4.81 5.10
N LEU A 40 -3.40 5.70 4.60
CA LEU A 40 -3.38 6.10 3.19
C LEU A 40 -2.03 6.73 2.82
N ARG A 41 -1.53 7.67 3.64
CA ARG A 41 -0.25 8.36 3.37
C ARG A 41 0.93 7.38 3.29
N ILE A 42 1.01 6.46 4.26
CA ILE A 42 2.04 5.40 4.28
C ILE A 42 1.93 4.52 3.02
N CYS A 43 0.73 4.16 2.57
CA CYS A 43 0.56 3.37 1.34
C CYS A 43 1.10 4.09 0.11
N PHE A 44 0.84 5.39 -0.02
CA PHE A 44 1.32 6.16 -1.15
C PHE A 44 2.83 6.41 -1.08
N GLU A 45 3.38 6.69 0.11
CA GLU A 45 4.82 6.84 0.33
C GLU A 45 5.58 5.54 0.00
N VAL A 46 5.16 4.40 0.58
CA VAL A 46 5.78 3.08 0.32
C VAL A 46 5.68 2.71 -1.17
N LYS A 47 4.57 3.02 -1.85
CA LYS A 47 4.44 2.76 -3.29
C LYS A 47 5.32 3.67 -4.16
N ALA A 48 5.53 4.92 -3.76
CA ALA A 48 6.46 5.81 -4.45
C ALA A 48 7.89 5.29 -4.32
N GLU A 49 8.27 4.79 -3.14
CA GLU A 49 9.57 4.14 -2.92
C GLU A 49 9.70 2.83 -3.71
N GLU A 50 8.66 2.00 -3.76
CA GLU A 50 8.64 0.77 -4.55
C GLU A 50 8.87 1.03 -6.04
N LYS A 51 8.19 2.05 -6.58
CA LYS A 51 8.39 2.47 -7.96
C LYS A 51 9.82 2.93 -8.21
N ALA A 52 10.44 3.62 -7.25
CA ALA A 52 11.83 4.03 -7.35
C ALA A 52 12.78 2.83 -7.30
N LEU A 53 12.54 1.85 -6.42
CA LEU A 53 13.33 0.62 -6.34
C LEU A 53 13.25 -0.21 -7.63
N ILE A 54 12.04 -0.39 -8.19
CA ILE A 54 11.87 -1.07 -9.49
C ILE A 54 12.62 -0.32 -10.59
N GLY A 55 12.58 1.02 -10.59
CA GLY A 55 13.32 1.83 -11.56
C GLY A 55 14.83 1.72 -11.45
N VAL A 56 15.37 1.51 -10.25
CA VAL A 56 16.81 1.39 -9.99
C VAL A 56 17.34 -0.04 -10.19
N PHE A 57 16.59 -1.04 -9.74
CA PHE A 57 17.03 -2.43 -9.65
C PHE A 57 16.38 -3.36 -10.69
N GLY A 58 15.34 -2.91 -11.38
CA GLY A 58 14.71 -3.66 -12.49
C GLY A 58 14.21 -5.05 -12.10
N GLU A 59 14.50 -6.04 -12.96
CA GLU A 59 14.00 -7.41 -12.86
C GLU A 59 14.49 -8.17 -11.60
N GLU A 60 15.66 -7.79 -11.07
CA GLU A 60 16.22 -8.41 -9.87
C GLU A 60 15.35 -8.13 -8.64
N TYR A 61 14.86 -6.89 -8.52
CA TYR A 61 13.96 -6.50 -7.45
C TYR A 61 12.57 -7.13 -7.58
N GLU A 62 12.03 -7.20 -8.80
CA GLU A 62 10.74 -7.88 -9.04
C GLU A 62 10.82 -9.37 -8.67
N SER A 63 11.93 -10.03 -9.01
CA SER A 63 12.19 -11.44 -8.65
C SER A 63 12.33 -11.64 -7.13
N TYR A 64 13.04 -10.74 -6.46
CA TYR A 64 13.16 -10.74 -5.00
C TYR A 64 11.80 -10.54 -4.31
N ARG A 65 11.03 -9.54 -4.76
CA ARG A 65 9.71 -9.25 -4.21
C ARG A 65 8.75 -10.43 -4.42
N ALA A 66 8.79 -11.05 -5.61
CA ALA A 66 7.94 -12.20 -5.92
C ALA A 66 8.27 -13.43 -5.07
N SER A 67 9.56 -13.68 -4.79
CA SER A 67 10.00 -14.84 -4.01
C SER A 67 9.84 -14.66 -2.49
N THR A 68 10.06 -13.45 -1.98
CA THR A 68 10.08 -13.21 -0.52
C THR A 68 8.80 -12.58 0.02
N GLY A 69 8.05 -11.85 -0.82
CA GLY A 69 6.91 -11.03 -0.37
C GLY A 69 7.31 -9.81 0.48
N VAL A 70 8.61 -9.53 0.62
CA VAL A 70 9.14 -8.46 1.48
C VAL A 70 9.54 -7.25 0.66
N PHE A 71 9.30 -6.06 1.22
CA PHE A 71 9.78 -4.79 0.68
C PHE A 71 11.19 -4.50 1.21
N PHE A 72 12.13 -4.06 0.36
CA PHE A 72 13.44 -3.55 0.81
C PHE A 72 13.23 -2.24 1.59
N PRO A 73 13.39 -2.22 2.92
CA PRO A 73 13.35 -0.96 3.65
C PRO A 73 14.64 -0.19 3.33
N ARG A 74 14.58 1.15 3.26
CA ARG A 74 15.72 2.07 3.08
C ARG A 74 16.95 1.84 3.98
N VAL A 75 16.89 0.90 4.93
CA VAL A 75 17.94 0.60 5.91
C VAL A 75 19.15 -0.10 5.26
N PHE A 76 19.01 -0.73 4.09
CA PHE A 76 20.16 -1.18 3.31
C PHE A 76 20.79 -0.03 2.51
N LYS A 77 21.40 0.92 3.23
CA LYS A 77 22.47 1.72 2.66
C LYS A 77 23.56 0.72 2.28
N ARG A 78 23.92 0.67 0.99
CA ARG A 78 25.03 -0.13 0.47
C ARG A 78 26.21 0.01 1.43
N MET A 79 26.52 -1.06 2.18
CA MET A 79 27.71 -1.12 3.00
C MET A 79 28.88 -1.23 2.02
N SER A 80 29.45 -0.06 1.70
CA SER A 80 30.74 0.10 1.03
C SER A 80 31.86 -0.20 2.01
#